data_AF-A0AAD5EER3-F1
#
_entry.id   AF-A0AAD5EER3-F1
#
_cell.length_a   1.000
_cell.length_b   1.000
_cell.length_c   1.000
_cell.angle_alpha   90.00
_cell.angle_beta   90.00
_cell.angle_gamma   90.00
#
_symmetry.space_group_name_H-M   'P 1'
#
loop_
_entity.id
_entity.type
_entity.pdbx_description
1 polymer ?
#
loop_
_entity_poly.entity_id
_entity_poly.type
_entity_poly.pdbx_seq_one_letter_code
_entity_poly.pdbx_strand_id
1 'polypeptide(L)'
;MAPVELELKMDAQVMLIKNLTPSLVNGSTGIIIGFTNEGQFTSESSIQSRLLEKERSSNTPGGGRKEEMIIPTEVYPIVRFVNGQEVVIQPERWEVELPGQCLARGVL
;
A
#
# COMPACT_ATOMS: atom_id res chain seq x y z
N MET A 1 3.25 19.39 -8.53
CA MET A 1 3.92 18.33 -9.30
C MET A 1 4.32 17.25 -8.31
N ALA A 2 3.97 16.00 -8.60
CA ALA A 2 4.40 14.84 -7.82
C ALA A 2 5.57 14.17 -8.55
N PRO A 3 6.50 13.50 -7.84
CA PRO A 3 7.53 12.72 -8.48
C PRO A 3 6.93 11.51 -9.23
N VAL A 4 7.63 11.04 -10.26
CA VAL A 4 7.22 9.86 -11.05
C VAL A 4 7.43 8.57 -10.25
N GLU A 5 8.48 8.52 -9.44
CA GLU A 5 8.77 7.42 -8.53
C GLU A 5 8.78 7.96 -7.09
N LEU A 6 8.21 7.19 -6.16
CA LEU A 6 8.11 7.57 -4.76
C LEU A 6 8.63 6.44 -3.87
N GLU A 7 9.74 6.68 -3.18
CA GLU A 7 10.26 5.78 -2.16
C GLU A 7 9.61 6.07 -0.81
N LEU A 8 9.11 5.02 -0.15
CA LEU A 8 8.43 5.12 1.14
C LEU A 8 9.06 4.17 2.17
N LYS A 9 8.98 4.57 3.44
CA LYS A 9 9.39 3.76 4.59
C LYS A 9 8.33 3.79 5.68
N MET A 10 8.39 2.83 6.60
CA MET A 10 7.60 2.87 7.83
C MET A 10 7.81 4.20 8.57
N ASP A 11 6.74 4.69 9.19
CA ASP A 11 6.67 5.95 9.93
C ASP A 11 6.98 7.22 9.11
N ALA A 12 7.12 7.11 7.78
CA ALA A 12 7.24 8.28 6.92
C ALA A 12 5.97 9.13 6.99
N GLN A 13 6.12 10.44 7.19
CA GLN A 13 5.02 11.38 7.07
C GLN A 13 4.74 11.65 5.59
N VAL A 14 3.47 11.56 5.21
CA VAL A 14 2.99 11.79 3.85
C VAL A 14 1.86 12.83 3.85
N MET A 15 1.61 13.40 2.68
CA MET A 15 0.53 14.37 2.46
C MET A 15 -0.18 14.03 1.16
N LEU A 16 -1.50 14.05 1.18
CA LEU A 16 -2.29 13.94 -0.03
C LEU A 16 -2.07 15.17 -0.92
N ILE A 17 -1.92 14.92 -2.21
CA ILE A 17 -1.81 15.95 -3.25
C ILE A 17 -3.09 16.06 -4.09
N LYS A 18 -4.11 15.26 -3.76
CA LYS A 18 -5.43 15.24 -4.38
C LYS A 18 -6.48 14.80 -3.35
N ASN A 19 -7.75 15.01 -3.68
CA ASN A 19 -8.84 14.59 -2.81
C ASN A 19 -9.15 13.10 -3.06
N LEU A 20 -9.24 12.31 -1.98
CA LEU A 20 -9.70 10.92 -2.03
C LEU A 20 -11.16 10.80 -1.58
N THR A 21 -11.53 11.55 -0.55
CA THR A 21 -12.89 11.62 0.01
C THR A 21 -13.19 13.05 0.45
N PRO A 22 -14.44 13.41 0.82
CA PRO A 22 -14.73 14.73 1.37
C PRO A 22 -13.96 15.08 2.65
N SER A 23 -13.49 14.07 3.40
CA SER A 23 -12.70 14.24 4.64
C SER A 23 -11.20 14.10 4.44
N LEU A 24 -10.75 13.56 3.30
CA LEU A 24 -9.35 13.35 2.95
C LEU A 24 -9.05 14.13 1.67
N VAL A 25 -8.59 15.35 1.87
CA VAL A 25 -8.38 16.35 0.83
C VAL A 25 -6.90 16.57 0.56
N ASN A 26 -6.59 17.27 -0.52
CA ASN A 26 -5.23 17.77 -0.76
C ASN A 26 -4.75 18.57 0.47
N GLY A 27 -3.58 18.22 0.98
CA GLY A 27 -3.04 18.75 2.23
C GLY A 27 -3.28 17.86 3.46
N SER A 28 -4.19 16.88 3.42
CA SER A 28 -4.36 15.93 4.52
C SER A 28 -3.07 15.13 4.74
N THR A 29 -2.58 15.15 5.98
CA THR A 29 -1.34 14.48 6.37
C THR A 29 -1.60 13.17 7.09
N GLY A 30 -0.66 12.23 6.95
CA GLY A 30 -0.71 10.93 7.61
C GLY A 30 0.68 10.33 7.76
N ILE A 31 0.73 9.15 8.36
CA ILE A 31 1.95 8.37 8.58
C ILE A 31 1.81 6.98 7.96
N ILE A 32 2.88 6.47 7.38
CA ILE A 32 2.94 5.10 6.85
C ILE A 32 3.02 4.12 8.03
N ILE A 33 2.01 3.26 8.15
CA ILE A 33 1.92 2.27 9.24
C ILE A 33 2.17 0.83 8.75
N GLY A 34 2.20 0.62 7.44
CA GLY A 34 2.31 -0.71 6.86
C GLY A 34 2.39 -0.70 5.35
N PHE A 35 2.65 -1.88 4.78
CA PHE A 35 2.52 -2.17 3.36
C PHE A 35 1.74 -3.47 3.19
N THR A 36 0.85 -3.55 2.20
CA THR A 36 0.03 -4.74 1.91
C THR A 36 0.00 -5.08 0.42
N ASN A 37 -0.38 -6.29 0.04
CA ASN A 37 -0.44 -6.73 -1.35
C ASN A 37 -1.86 -6.67 -1.90
N GLU A 38 -1.99 -6.64 -3.24
CA GLU A 38 -3.29 -6.81 -3.90
C GLU A 38 -4.05 -8.05 -3.41
N GLY A 39 -5.32 -7.85 -3.02
CA GLY A 39 -6.21 -8.92 -2.58
C GLY A 39 -6.06 -9.36 -1.12
N GLN A 40 -5.12 -8.80 -0.36
CA GLN A 40 -5.02 -9.02 1.08
C GLN A 40 -5.38 -7.73 1.84
N PHE A 41 -6.67 -7.52 2.08
CA PHE A 41 -7.10 -6.76 3.26
C PHE A 41 -6.77 -7.60 4.49
N THR A 42 -5.49 -7.73 4.82
CA THR A 42 -5.08 -8.36 6.07
C THR A 42 -5.45 -7.39 7.17
N SER A 43 -6.58 -7.65 7.83
CA SER A 43 -6.93 -7.08 9.13
C SER A 43 -5.69 -7.01 10.04
N GLU A 44 -5.64 -6.06 10.99
CA GLU A 44 -4.56 -5.99 11.99
C GLU A 44 -4.22 -7.36 12.59
N SER A 45 -5.24 -8.20 12.78
CA SER A 45 -5.14 -9.58 13.27
C SER A 45 -4.29 -10.50 12.38
N SER A 46 -4.40 -10.33 11.05
CA SER A 46 -3.69 -11.13 10.05
C SER A 46 -2.22 -10.68 9.89
N ILE A 47 -1.94 -9.40 10.11
CA ILE A 47 -0.57 -8.87 10.15
C ILE A 47 0.15 -9.34 11.42
N GLN A 48 -0.52 -9.23 12.59
CA GLN A 48 0.05 -9.70 13.86
C GLN A 48 0.33 -11.20 13.85
N SER A 49 -0.57 -12.02 13.32
CA SER A 49 -0.37 -13.47 13.27
C SER A 49 0.84 -13.87 12.44
N ARG A 50 1.04 -13.28 11.24
CA ARG A 50 2.24 -13.55 10.43
C ARG A 50 3.54 -13.04 11.05
N LEU A 51 3.50 -11.89 11.72
CA LEU A 51 4.68 -11.38 12.43
C LEU A 51 5.05 -12.31 13.61
N LEU A 52 4.05 -12.76 14.37
CA LEU A 52 4.22 -13.72 15.48
C LEU A 52 4.70 -15.10 15.00
N GLU A 53 4.27 -15.56 13.83
CA GLU A 53 4.73 -16.81 13.22
C GLU A 53 6.21 -16.73 12.82
N LYS A 54 6.67 -15.57 12.34
CA LYS A 54 8.07 -15.35 11.96
C LYS A 54 9.02 -15.37 13.16
N GLU A 55 8.58 -14.85 14.31
CA GLU A 55 9.36 -14.87 15.55
C GLU A 55 9.56 -16.29 16.13
N ARG A 56 8.61 -17.21 15.88
CA ARG A 56 8.70 -18.62 16.33
C ARG A 56 9.64 -19.50 15.50
N SER A 57 9.98 -19.10 14.28
CA SER A 57 10.88 -19.86 13.39
C SER A 57 12.37 -19.49 13.50
N SER A 58 12.73 -18.62 14.44
CA SER A 58 14.10 -18.09 14.58
C SER A 58 15.11 -19.04 15.25
N ASN A 59 14.76 -20.30 15.55
CA ASN A 59 15.69 -21.20 16.27
C ASN A 59 15.71 -22.67 15.77
N THR A 60 15.95 -22.91 14.48
CA THR A 60 16.42 -24.24 13.99
C THR A 60 17.34 -24.10 12.77
N PRO A 61 18.59 -24.59 12.82
CA PRO A 61 19.46 -24.68 11.65
C PRO A 61 19.20 -26.01 10.94
N GLY A 62 18.58 -26.00 9.76
CA GLY A 62 18.51 -27.21 8.95
C GLY A 62 17.54 -27.17 7.78
N GLY A 63 18.08 -27.38 6.57
CA GLY A 63 17.32 -27.97 5.45
C GLY A 63 16.73 -26.95 4.49
N GLY A 64 17.52 -26.56 3.49
CA GLY A 64 17.06 -25.72 2.39
C GLY A 64 15.91 -26.35 1.62
N ARG A 65 14.76 -25.68 1.66
CA ARG A 65 14.01 -25.41 0.43
C ARG A 65 14.25 -23.94 0.15
N LYS A 66 14.82 -23.63 -1.02
CA LYS A 66 14.74 -22.29 -1.57
C LYS A 66 13.25 -22.05 -1.86
N GLU A 67 12.50 -21.61 -0.84
CA GLU A 67 11.28 -20.87 -1.09
C GLU A 67 11.77 -19.67 -1.88
N GLU A 68 11.56 -19.72 -3.19
CA GLU A 68 11.69 -18.53 -4.01
C GLU A 68 10.88 -17.47 -3.29
N MET A 69 11.59 -16.44 -2.81
CA MET A 69 10.99 -15.27 -2.23
C MET A 69 10.09 -14.74 -3.32
N ILE A 70 8.80 -15.05 -3.24
CA ILE A 70 7.77 -14.39 -4.01
C ILE A 70 7.80 -12.98 -3.44
N ILE A 71 8.67 -12.13 -4.00
CA ILE A 71 8.62 -10.70 -3.78
C ILE A 71 7.21 -10.35 -4.19
N PRO A 72 6.34 -9.91 -3.27
CA PRO A 72 5.00 -9.57 -3.66
C PRO A 72 5.10 -8.49 -4.71
N THR A 73 4.59 -8.79 -5.90
CA THR A 73 4.85 -8.01 -7.10
C THR A 73 4.31 -6.58 -6.99
N GLU A 74 3.34 -6.36 -6.10
CA GLU A 74 2.72 -5.06 -5.87
C GLU A 74 2.45 -4.89 -4.37
N VAL A 75 3.21 -4.01 -3.73
CA VAL A 75 3.03 -3.59 -2.33
C VAL A 75 2.44 -2.17 -2.30
N TYR A 76 1.36 -2.00 -1.56
CA TYR A 76 0.64 -0.75 -1.39
C TYR A 76 0.78 -0.22 0.04
N PRO A 77 1.11 1.06 0.22
CA PRO A 77 1.27 1.63 1.54
C PRO A 77 -0.09 1.79 2.25
N ILE A 78 -0.08 1.54 3.55
CA ILE A 78 -1.19 1.82 4.46
C ILE A 78 -0.86 3.11 5.20
N VAL A 79 -1.73 4.11 5.07
CA VAL A 79 -1.57 5.42 5.67
C VAL A 79 -2.61 5.61 6.77
N ARG A 80 -2.16 5.94 7.98
CA ARG A 80 -3.03 6.47 9.04
C ARG A 80 -3.02 7.99 8.99
N PHE A 81 -4.16 8.58 8.67
CA PHE A 81 -4.34 10.02 8.62
C PHE A 81 -4.57 10.61 10.01
N VAL A 82 -4.31 11.91 10.17
CA VAL A 82 -4.52 12.65 11.44
C VAL A 82 -5.97 12.57 11.93
N ASN A 83 -6.93 12.39 11.02
CA ASN A 83 -8.35 12.21 11.35
C ASN A 83 -8.69 10.79 11.85
N GLY A 84 -7.70 9.91 12.00
CA GLY A 84 -7.84 8.53 12.47
C GLY A 84 -8.22 7.51 11.39
N GLN A 85 -8.43 7.94 10.14
CA GLN A 85 -8.75 7.02 9.05
C GLN A 85 -7.49 6.28 8.57
N GLU A 86 -7.59 4.96 8.44
CA GLU A 86 -6.55 4.12 7.84
C GLU A 86 -6.96 3.71 6.43
N VAL A 87 -6.11 4.02 5.46
CA VAL A 87 -6.42 3.82 4.04
C VAL A 87 -5.24 3.18 3.32
N VAL A 88 -5.53 2.17 2.51
CA VAL A 88 -4.57 1.60 1.56
C VAL A 88 -4.53 2.50 0.33
N ILE A 89 -3.36 3.03 -0.01
CA ILE A 89 -3.19 3.89 -1.18
C ILE A 89 -2.77 3.03 -2.37
N GLN A 90 -3.59 3.05 -3.42
CA GLN A 90 -3.31 2.34 -4.68
C GLN A 90 -2.99 3.35 -5.80
N PRO A 91 -2.23 2.92 -6.82
CA PRO A 91 -2.08 3.66 -8.07
C PRO A 91 -3.43 4.09 -8.65
N GLU A 92 -3.49 5.31 -9.19
CA GLU A 92 -4.72 5.83 -9.79
C GLU A 92 -4.92 5.24 -11.19
N ARG A 93 -6.04 4.55 -11.36
CA ARG A 93 -6.49 4.14 -12.69
C ARG A 93 -7.26 5.30 -13.32
N TRP A 94 -6.84 5.70 -14.52
CA TRP A 94 -7.53 6.74 -15.29
C TRP A 94 -8.02 6.18 -16.62
N GLU A 95 -9.16 6.69 -17.07
CA GLU A 95 -9.80 6.35 -18.34
C GLU A 95 -10.36 7.63 -18.96
N VAL A 96 -10.11 7.83 -20.26
CA VAL A 96 -10.63 8.99 -21.00
C VAL A 96 -11.58 8.49 -22.08
N GLU A 97 -12.87 8.78 -21.89
CA GLU A 97 -13.92 8.52 -22.86
C GLU A 97 -14.35 9.83 -23.53
N LEU A 98 -14.37 9.85 -24.87
CA LEU A 98 -15.09 10.84 -25.65
C LEU A 98 -16.43 10.25 -26.10
N PRO A 99 -17.44 11.07 -26.51
CA PRO A 99 -18.73 10.56 -26.93
C PRO A 99 -18.58 9.54 -28.07
N GLY A 100 -18.74 8.26 -27.74
CA GLY A 100 -18.71 7.14 -28.68
C GLY A 100 -17.41 6.33 -28.78
N GLN A 101 -16.30 6.67 -28.10
CA GLN A 101 -15.05 5.88 -28.13
C GLN A 101 -14.24 5.97 -26.81
N CYS A 102 -13.78 4.81 -26.30
CA CYS A 102 -12.76 4.74 -25.25
C CYS A 102 -11.37 4.80 -25.90
N LEU A 103 -10.59 5.85 -25.59
CA LEU A 103 -9.34 6.17 -26.29
C LEU A 103 -8.07 5.79 -25.51
N ALA A 104 -8.12 5.79 -24.18
CA ALA A 104 -6.96 5.42 -23.37
C ALA A 104 -7.36 5.04 -21.94
N ARG A 105 -6.70 4.00 -21.43
CA ARG A 105 -6.75 3.58 -20.03
C ARG A 105 -5.32 3.39 -19.53
N GLY A 106 -5.02 3.89 -18.34
CA GLY A 106 -3.70 3.80 -17.73
C GLY A 106 -3.77 3.65 -16.21
N VAL A 107 -2.64 3.30 -15.62
CA VAL A 107 -2.40 3.23 -14.18
C VAL A 107 -1.23 4.17 -13.89
N LEU A 108 -1.41 5.11 -12.96
CA LEU A 108 -0.38 6.04 -12.47
C LEU A 108 -0.02 5.75 -11.03
#